data_AF-A0A1N7PBV3-F1
#
_entry.id   AF-A0A1N7PBV3-F1
#
_cell.length_a   1.000
_cell.length_b   1.000
_cell.length_c   1.000
_cell.angle_alpha   90.00
_cell.angle_beta   90.00
_cell.angle_gamma   90.00
#
_symmetry.space_group_name_H-M   'P 1'
#
loop_
_entity.id
_entity.type
_entity.pdbx_description
1 polymer ?
#
loop_
_entity_poly.entity_id
_entity_poly.type
_entity_poly.pdbx_seq_one_letter_code
_entity_poly.pdbx_strand_id
1 'polypeptide(L)'
;MKADIEILLDKYWEGKTSLEEEKMLRQLLMKAEGFESEKAFFQGIEEIATLEEVPFTIQRKNPWITNWMRIAAGIMLFLASGIVLNQYLHQRAEKKAYQEVMQAFALINSNLEKGTNSMYVMQEFKHLSTPQQLFETKEEK
;
A
#
# COMPACT_ATOMS: atom_id res chain seq x y z
N MET A 1 69.14 -1.68 7.73
CA MET A 1 68.24 -2.28 8.74
C MET A 1 66.96 -1.47 8.92
N LYS A 2 66.98 -0.24 9.46
CA LYS A 2 65.72 0.55 9.61
C LYS A 2 65.06 0.92 8.27
N ALA A 3 65.86 1.38 7.31
CA ALA A 3 65.37 1.72 5.96
C ALA A 3 64.72 0.53 5.23
N ASP A 4 65.25 -0.68 5.42
CA ASP A 4 64.71 -1.90 4.79
C ASP A 4 63.34 -2.27 5.38
N ILE A 5 63.14 -2.03 6.67
CA ILE A 5 61.85 -2.22 7.37
C ILE A 5 60.82 -1.19 6.90
N GLU A 6 61.23 0.08 6.75
CA GLU A 6 60.35 1.15 6.25
C GLU A 6 59.88 0.88 4.82
N ILE A 7 60.78 0.44 3.93
CA ILE A 7 60.43 0.06 2.54
C ILE A 7 59.43 -1.12 2.53
N LEU A 8 59.66 -2.13 3.37
CA LEU A 8 58.75 -3.28 3.48
C LEU A 8 57.40 -2.91 4.10
N LEU A 9 57.38 -2.01 5.07
CA LEU A 9 56.14 -1.48 5.68
C LEU A 9 55.34 -0.69 4.66
N ASP A 10 55.98 0.21 3.91
CA ASP A 10 55.30 1.01 2.89
C ASP A 10 54.66 0.09 1.83
N LYS A 11 55.42 -0.91 1.36
CA LYS A 11 54.92 -1.94 0.45
C LYS A 11 53.77 -2.77 1.04
N TYR A 12 53.82 -3.06 2.34
CA TYR A 12 52.77 -3.79 3.05
C TYR A 12 51.48 -2.98 3.13
N TRP A 13 51.60 -1.68 3.48
CA TRP A 13 50.47 -0.75 3.51
C TRP A 13 49.87 -0.51 2.13
N GLU A 14 50.68 -0.54 1.07
CA GLU A 14 50.21 -0.51 -0.32
C GLU A 14 49.61 -1.84 -0.79
N GLY A 15 49.68 -2.92 0.01
CA GLY A 15 49.15 -4.24 -0.33
C GLY A 15 49.92 -4.96 -1.45
N LYS A 16 51.20 -4.63 -1.64
CA LYS A 16 52.04 -5.18 -2.73
C LYS A 16 53.03 -6.26 -2.25
N THR A 17 53.03 -6.60 -0.97
CA THR A 17 53.95 -7.59 -0.38
C THR A 17 53.61 -9.02 -0.79
N SER A 18 54.66 -9.85 -0.86
CA SER A 18 54.51 -11.31 -0.94
C SER A 18 54.47 -11.94 0.46
N LEU A 19 53.99 -13.19 0.55
CA LEU A 19 53.98 -13.95 1.82
C LEU A 19 55.37 -14.16 2.43
N GLU A 20 56.41 -14.24 1.59
CA GLU A 20 57.80 -14.36 2.06
C GLU A 20 58.32 -13.05 2.64
N GLU A 21 57.99 -11.93 1.98
CA GLU A 21 58.33 -10.58 2.44
C GLU A 21 57.62 -10.23 3.76
N GLU A 22 56.37 -10.64 3.94
CA GLU A 22 55.65 -10.44 5.20
C GLU A 22 56.24 -11.23 6.36
N LYS A 23 56.65 -12.49 6.12
CA LYS A 23 57.37 -13.29 7.13
C LYS A 23 58.69 -12.62 7.52
N MET A 24 59.44 -12.13 6.53
CA MET A 24 60.68 -11.42 6.75
C MET A 24 60.44 -10.11 7.52
N LEU A 25 59.42 -9.33 7.15
CA LEU A 25 59.03 -8.10 7.83
C LEU A 25 58.72 -8.34 9.32
N ARG A 26 57.94 -9.39 9.64
CA ARG A 26 57.65 -9.76 11.04
C ARG A 26 58.92 -10.11 11.82
N GLN A 27 59.80 -10.91 11.24
CA GLN A 27 61.07 -11.28 11.88
C GLN A 27 62.00 -10.08 12.09
N LEU A 28 62.03 -9.16 11.14
CA LEU A 28 62.81 -7.92 11.24
C LEU A 28 62.25 -6.98 12.30
N LEU A 29 60.92 -6.81 12.36
CA LEU A 29 60.25 -6.00 13.37
C LEU A 29 60.52 -6.52 14.78
N MET A 30 60.53 -7.84 15.01
CA MET A 30 60.86 -8.42 16.32
C MET A 30 62.30 -8.13 16.77
N LYS A 31 63.24 -7.99 15.84
CA LYS A 31 64.67 -7.76 16.13
C LYS A 31 65.07 -6.27 16.14
N ALA A 32 64.21 -5.39 15.61
CA ALA A 32 64.50 -3.98 15.47
C ALA A 32 64.13 -3.16 16.71
N GLU A 33 64.98 -2.19 17.04
CA GLU A 33 64.67 -1.15 18.04
C GLU A 33 63.81 -0.04 17.41
N GLY A 34 62.64 0.25 18.00
CA GLY A 34 61.62 1.16 17.48
C GLY A 34 60.40 0.44 16.88
N PHE A 35 59.58 1.17 16.11
CA PHE A 35 58.37 0.64 15.46
C PHE A 35 57.32 0.06 16.42
N GLU A 36 57.13 0.70 17.58
CA GLU A 36 56.21 0.22 18.62
C GLU A 36 54.76 0.13 18.12
N SER A 37 54.35 1.03 17.22
CA SER A 37 53.00 1.04 16.66
C SER A 37 52.76 -0.14 15.73
N GLU A 38 53.72 -0.44 14.87
CA GLU A 38 53.66 -1.54 13.93
C GLU A 38 53.76 -2.88 14.64
N LYS A 39 54.61 -3.00 15.67
CA LYS A 39 54.68 -4.18 16.54
C LYS A 39 53.34 -4.45 17.22
N ALA A 40 52.72 -3.43 17.81
CA ALA A 40 51.42 -3.57 18.45
C ALA A 40 50.33 -3.98 17.45
N PHE A 41 50.36 -3.45 16.22
CA PHE A 41 49.44 -3.84 15.16
C PHE A 41 49.56 -5.33 14.82
N PHE A 42 50.78 -5.83 14.54
CA PHE A 42 50.96 -7.25 14.20
C PHE A 42 50.62 -8.19 15.37
N GLN A 43 50.91 -7.78 16.61
CA GLN A 43 50.50 -8.52 17.80
C GLN A 43 48.98 -8.62 17.93
N GLY A 44 48.25 -7.52 17.70
CA GLY A 44 46.78 -7.53 17.75
C GLY A 44 46.17 -8.44 16.68
N ILE A 45 46.76 -8.50 15.48
CA ILE A 45 46.33 -9.44 14.43
C ILE A 45 46.53 -10.90 14.87
N GLU A 46 47.68 -11.20 15.49
CA GLU A 46 47.98 -12.55 15.98
C GLU A 46 47.04 -12.95 17.11
N GLU A 47 46.74 -12.04 18.03
CA GLU A 47 45.75 -12.25 19.10
C GLU A 47 44.38 -12.58 18.52
N ILE A 48 43.91 -11.81 17.53
CA ILE A 48 42.63 -12.06 16.85
C ILE A 48 42.64 -13.41 16.11
N ALA A 49 43.77 -13.76 15.47
CA ALA A 49 43.90 -15.04 14.77
C ALA A 49 43.90 -16.25 15.73
N THR A 50 44.22 -16.05 17.01
CA THR A 50 44.14 -17.08 18.05
C THR A 50 42.78 -17.16 18.73
N LEU A 51 41.88 -16.20 18.51
CA LEU A 51 40.52 -16.27 19.03
C LEU A 51 39.76 -17.39 18.32
N GLU A 52 39.17 -18.28 19.10
CA GLU A 52 38.31 -19.34 18.61
C GLU A 52 37.10 -18.74 17.89
N GLU A 53 36.81 -19.18 16.66
CA GLU A 53 35.67 -18.70 15.89
C GLU A 53 34.38 -18.96 16.66
N VAL A 54 33.77 -17.90 17.20
CA VAL A 54 32.47 -18.01 17.87
C VAL A 54 31.45 -18.41 16.79
N PRO A 55 30.83 -19.59 16.88
CA PRO A 55 29.89 -20.01 15.85
C PRO A 55 28.72 -19.04 15.83
N PHE A 56 28.51 -18.37 14.70
CA PHE A 56 27.33 -17.55 14.46
C PHE A 56 26.08 -18.41 14.60
N THR A 57 25.39 -18.32 15.73
CA THR A 57 24.12 -19.02 15.93
C THR A 57 23.01 -18.22 15.27
N ILE A 58 22.54 -18.69 14.11
CA ILE A 58 21.32 -18.15 13.50
C ILE A 58 20.17 -18.56 14.41
N GLN A 59 19.56 -17.60 15.11
CA GLN A 59 18.35 -17.83 15.89
C GLN A 59 17.23 -18.29 14.94
N ARG A 60 16.93 -19.59 14.93
CA ARG A 60 15.79 -20.12 14.19
C ARG A 60 14.51 -19.56 14.80
N LYS A 61 13.74 -18.80 14.01
CA LYS A 61 12.40 -18.35 14.40
C LYS A 61 11.52 -19.56 14.69
N ASN A 62 10.69 -19.45 15.74
CA ASN A 62 9.78 -20.52 16.14
C ASN A 62 8.80 -20.84 14.98
N PRO A 63 8.84 -22.08 14.42
CA PRO A 63 8.03 -22.45 13.27
C PRO A 63 6.52 -22.39 13.56
N TRP A 64 6.13 -22.53 14.82
CA TRP A 64 4.74 -22.38 15.24
C TRP A 64 4.22 -20.97 14.94
N ILE A 65 4.97 -19.94 15.33
CA ILE A 65 4.58 -18.53 15.12
C ILE A 65 4.49 -18.21 13.62
N THR A 66 5.47 -18.65 12.82
CA THR A 66 5.46 -18.40 11.37
C THR A 66 4.30 -19.07 10.66
N ASN A 67 3.91 -20.27 11.09
CA ASN A 67 2.76 -20.98 10.51
C ASN A 67 1.43 -20.30 10.88
N TRP A 68 1.28 -19.88 12.14
CA TRP A 68 0.09 -19.15 12.59
C TRP A 68 -0.06 -17.80 11.89
N MET A 69 1.02 -17.08 11.61
CA MET A 69 0.97 -15.83 10.85
C MET A 69 0.41 -16.04 9.43
N ARG A 70 0.77 -17.14 8.75
CA ARG A 70 0.26 -17.44 7.41
C ARG A 70 -1.24 -17.74 7.43
N ILE A 71 -1.69 -18.48 8.43
CA ILE A 71 -3.12 -18.76 8.65
C ILE A 71 -3.88 -17.46 8.96
N ALA A 72 -3.35 -16.63 9.85
CA ALA A 72 -3.95 -15.35 10.21
C ALA A 72 -4.08 -14.40 9.02
N ALA A 73 -3.08 -14.34 8.13
CA ALA A 73 -3.15 -13.57 6.90
C ALA A 73 -4.30 -14.03 6.00
N GLY A 74 -4.49 -15.34 5.84
CA GLY A 74 -5.61 -15.90 5.09
C GLY A 74 -6.97 -15.52 5.68
N ILE A 75 -7.13 -15.62 7.00
CA ILE A 75 -8.36 -15.23 7.69
C ILE A 75 -8.64 -13.73 7.52
N MET A 76 -7.63 -12.86 7.67
CA MET A 76 -7.81 -11.43 7.49
C MET A 76 -8.25 -11.05 6.07
N LEU A 77 -7.63 -11.66 5.05
CA LEU A 77 -8.05 -11.44 3.66
C LEU A 77 -9.48 -11.88 3.41
N PHE A 78 -9.89 -13.02 3.98
CA PHE A 78 -11.26 -13.50 3.87
C PHE A 78 -12.27 -12.55 4.52
N LEU A 79 -12.00 -12.10 5.75
CA LEU A 79 -12.88 -11.17 6.46
C LEU A 79 -12.99 -9.82 5.73
N ALA A 80 -11.86 -9.27 5.30
CA ALA A 80 -11.84 -8.01 4.55
C ALA A 80 -12.66 -8.13 3.25
N SER A 81 -12.48 -9.22 2.51
CA SER A 81 -13.24 -9.50 1.29
C SER A 81 -14.75 -9.61 1.57
N GLY A 82 -15.13 -10.35 2.62
CA GLY A 82 -16.53 -10.52 3.02
C GLY A 82 -17.22 -9.20 3.36
N ILE A 83 -16.55 -8.30 4.10
CA ILE A 83 -17.09 -6.98 4.46
C ILE A 83 -17.31 -6.13 3.20
N VAL A 84 -16.31 -6.05 2.31
CA VAL A 84 -16.40 -5.25 1.08
C VAL A 84 -17.52 -5.78 0.16
N LEU A 85 -17.62 -7.09 -0.02
CA LEU A 85 -18.69 -7.71 -0.82
C LEU A 85 -20.06 -7.42 -0.23
N ASN A 86 -20.22 -7.56 1.09
CA ASN A 86 -21.49 -7.27 1.74
C ASN A 86 -21.90 -5.80 1.57
N GLN A 87 -20.97 -4.87 1.79
CA GLN A 87 -21.21 -3.45 1.61
C GLN A 87 -21.56 -3.10 0.15
N TYR A 88 -20.87 -3.70 -0.81
CA TYR A 88 -21.15 -3.52 -2.23
C TYR A 88 -22.55 -4.02 -2.60
N LEU A 89 -22.93 -5.21 -2.13
CA LEU A 89 -24.27 -5.78 -2.37
C LEU A 89 -25.38 -4.92 -1.77
N HIS A 90 -25.21 -4.46 -0.52
CA HIS A 90 -26.17 -3.56 0.13
C HIS A 90 -26.37 -2.26 -0.65
N GLN A 91 -25.28 -1.57 -1.00
CA GLN A 91 -25.38 -0.32 -1.78
C GLN A 91 -26.05 -0.54 -3.14
N ARG A 92 -25.80 -1.69 -3.78
CA ARG A 92 -26.43 -2.01 -5.07
C ARG A 92 -27.92 -2.26 -4.92
N ALA A 93 -28.34 -2.92 -3.84
CA ALA A 93 -29.75 -3.15 -3.53
C ALA A 93 -30.49 -1.83 -3.26
N GLU A 94 -29.92 -0.94 -2.46
CA GLU A 94 -30.48 0.40 -2.18
C GLU A 94 -30.64 1.22 -3.46
N LYS A 95 -29.62 1.25 -4.32
CA LYS A 95 -29.67 1.96 -5.61
C LYS A 95 -30.78 1.43 -6.52
N LYS A 96 -30.96 0.10 -6.59
CA LYS A 96 -32.04 -0.52 -7.37
C LYS A 96 -33.40 -0.13 -6.84
N ALA A 97 -33.62 -0.25 -5.52
CA ALA A 97 -34.88 0.13 -4.89
C ALA A 97 -35.20 1.62 -5.13
N TYR A 98 -34.22 2.51 -5.01
CA TYR A 98 -34.39 3.93 -5.30
C TYR A 98 -34.78 4.17 -6.76
N GLN A 99 -34.13 3.49 -7.72
CA GLN A 99 -34.44 3.61 -9.15
C GLN A 99 -35.87 3.14 -9.46
N GLU A 100 -36.31 2.01 -8.89
CA GLU A 100 -37.67 1.50 -9.06
C GLU A 100 -38.72 2.51 -8.56
N VAL A 101 -38.50 3.11 -7.38
CA VAL A 101 -39.38 4.14 -6.83
C VAL A 101 -39.41 5.38 -7.74
N MET A 102 -38.27 5.86 -8.22
CA MET A 102 -38.21 7.01 -9.14
C MET A 102 -38.89 6.75 -10.48
N GLN A 103 -38.77 5.52 -11.02
CA GLN A 103 -39.50 5.13 -12.21
C GLN A 103 -41.02 5.14 -11.97
N ALA A 104 -41.48 4.63 -10.83
CA ALA A 104 -42.89 4.68 -10.47
C ALA A 104 -43.39 6.13 -10.34
N PHE A 105 -42.63 7.02 -9.68
CA PHE A 105 -42.95 8.45 -9.61
C PHE A 105 -42.99 9.10 -10.99
N ALA A 106 -42.06 8.78 -11.88
CA ALA A 106 -42.05 9.30 -13.24
C ALA A 106 -43.31 8.88 -14.03
N LEU A 107 -43.76 7.64 -13.86
CA LEU A 107 -45.01 7.15 -14.46
C LEU A 107 -46.24 7.88 -13.90
N ILE A 108 -46.31 8.06 -12.58
CA ILE A 108 -47.38 8.82 -11.93
C ILE A 108 -47.40 10.26 -12.46
N ASN A 109 -46.26 10.93 -12.49
CA ASN A 109 -46.14 12.30 -12.97
C ASN A 109 -46.58 12.43 -14.45
N SER A 110 -46.13 11.52 -15.31
CA SER A 110 -46.57 11.46 -16.72
C SER A 110 -48.10 11.30 -16.84
N ASN A 111 -48.71 10.47 -15.99
CA ASN A 111 -50.17 10.29 -16.01
C ASN A 111 -50.92 11.51 -15.47
N LEU A 112 -50.37 12.20 -14.47
CA LEU A 112 -50.91 13.46 -13.96
C LEU A 112 -50.82 14.60 -15.00
N GLU A 113 -49.70 14.70 -15.72
CA GLU A 113 -49.53 15.66 -16.81
C GLU A 113 -50.55 15.43 -17.94
N LYS A 114 -50.78 14.16 -18.32
CA LYS A 114 -51.83 13.82 -19.29
C LYS A 114 -53.23 14.18 -18.78
N GLY A 115 -53.51 13.94 -17.49
CA GLY A 115 -54.78 14.28 -16.85
C GLY A 115 -55.03 15.79 -16.72
N THR A 116 -53.98 16.57 -16.48
CA THR A 116 -54.09 18.04 -16.41
C THR A 116 -54.25 18.66 -17.79
N ASN A 117 -53.53 18.16 -18.81
CA ASN A 117 -53.71 18.59 -20.20
C ASN A 117 -55.12 18.29 -20.72
N SER A 118 -55.68 17.11 -20.40
CA SER A 118 -57.07 16.80 -20.79
C SER A 118 -58.09 17.67 -20.05
N MET A 119 -57.82 18.07 -18.80
CA MET A 119 -58.66 18.99 -18.04
C MET A 119 -58.60 20.43 -18.60
N TYR A 120 -57.42 20.90 -19.03
CA TYR A 120 -57.24 22.19 -19.69
C TYR A 120 -58.01 22.24 -21.02
N VAL A 121 -57.86 21.22 -21.87
CA VAL A 121 -58.60 21.09 -23.13
C VAL A 121 -60.12 21.03 -22.88
N MET A 122 -60.56 20.30 -21.86
CA MET A 122 -61.98 20.26 -21.48
C MET A 122 -62.51 21.62 -21.02
N GLN A 123 -61.70 22.42 -20.31
CA GLN A 123 -62.05 23.76 -19.89
C GLN A 123 -62.19 24.71 -21.09
N GLU A 124 -61.31 24.60 -22.08
CA GLU A 124 -61.41 25.36 -23.34
C GLU A 124 -62.70 24.99 -24.11
N PHE A 125 -63.04 23.69 -24.19
CA PHE A 125 -64.28 23.24 -24.80
C PHE A 125 -65.55 23.63 -24.02
N LYS A 126 -65.47 23.77 -22.69
CA LYS A 126 -66.60 24.22 -21.85
C LYS A 126 -67.09 25.63 -22.23
N HIS A 127 -66.19 26.50 -22.69
CA HIS A 127 -66.53 27.84 -23.18
C HIS A 127 -67.13 27.82 -24.59
N LEU A 128 -66.83 26.79 -25.39
CA LEU A 128 -67.38 26.62 -26.74
C LEU A 128 -68.75 25.91 -26.74
N SER A 129 -69.09 25.21 -25.67
CA SER A 129 -70.33 24.44 -25.51
C SER A 129 -71.36 25.08 -24.57
N THR A 130 -71.38 26.42 -24.46
CA THR A 130 -72.47 27.20 -23.85
C THR A 130 -73.47 27.81 -24.86
N PRO A 131 -74.16 27.03 -25.73
CA PRO A 131 -75.28 27.54 -26.52
C PRO A 131 -76.41 28.14 -25.68
N GLN A 132 -76.63 27.64 -24.46
CA GLN A 132 -77.75 28.07 -23.59
C GLN A 132 -77.63 29.51 -23.07
N GLN A 133 -76.45 30.15 -23.15
CA GLN A 133 -76.28 31.56 -22.75
C GLN A 133 -76.52 32.56 -23.91
N LEU A 134 -76.58 32.08 -25.16
CA LEU A 134 -76.83 32.92 -26.34
C LEU A 134 -78.31 33.04 -26.69
N PHE A 135 -79.18 32.26 -26.05
CA PHE A 135 -80.63 32.29 -26.23
C PHE A 135 -81.34 32.60 -24.91
N GLU A 136 -80.98 33.69 -24.24
CA GLU A 136 -81.93 34.38 -23.36
C GLU A 136 -83.01 35.01 -24.25
N THR A 137 -84.03 34.24 -24.62
CA THR A 137 -85.28 34.80 -25.12
C THR A 137 -85.93 35.56 -23.99
N LYS A 138 -85.71 36.88 -23.98
CA LYS A 138 -86.48 37.85 -23.21
C LYS A 138 -87.96 37.62 -23.50
N GLU A 139 -88.68 37.09 -22.51
CA GLU A 139 -90.11 37.33 -22.41
C GLU A 139 -90.30 38.81 -22.06
N GLU A 140 -90.84 39.60 -22.99
CA GLU A 140 -91.47 40.88 -22.69
C GLU A 140 -92.86 40.91 -23.34
N LYS A 141 -93.87 40.98 -22.45
CA LYS A 141 -95.30 41.36 -22.57
C LYS A 141 -95.92 41.54 -23.96
#